data_AF-A0AAN0YUP5-F1
#
_entry.id   AF-A0AAN0YUP5-F1
#
_cell.length_a   1.000
_cell.length_b   1.000
_cell.length_c   1.000
_cell.angle_alpha   90.00
_cell.angle_beta   90.00
_cell.angle_gamma   90.00
#
_symmetry.space_group_name_H-M   'P 1'
#
loop_
_entity.id
_entity.type
_entity.pdbx_description
1 polymer ?
#
loop_
_entity_poly.entity_id
_entity_poly.type
_entity_poly.pdbx_seq_one_letter_code
_entity_poly.pdbx_strand_id
1 'polypeptide(L)'
;MITGERLAKLYLKPIYGKFDLKHLQAIHKFLFSDIYPFAGKIRDENIAKGGFSFANAQFIEESAKQLFKELANEKHLKGYDFEKFSERAAYYLAEINVLHPFREGNGRTQREFIRSLALKNGYSLEWSRIDREELLSASIRSITDIQPLVNVLKKAIVNREPDRQLMRLFENARGIER
;
A
#
# COMPACT_ATOMS: atom_id res chain seq x y z
N MET A 1 0.50 5.71 20.78
CA MET A 1 -0.76 5.69 19.99
C MET A 1 -0.98 4.27 19.51
N ILE A 2 -2.16 3.68 19.73
CA ILE A 2 -2.46 2.25 19.48
C ILE A 2 -2.10 1.79 18.06
N THR A 3 -2.27 2.65 17.05
CA THR A 3 -1.86 2.31 15.66
C THR A 3 -0.36 2.19 15.45
N GLY A 4 0.46 2.88 16.26
CA GLY A 4 1.92 2.83 16.15
C GLY A 4 2.47 1.45 16.54
N GLU A 5 1.93 0.86 17.60
CA GLU A 5 2.29 -0.50 18.03
C GLU A 5 1.86 -1.55 17.01
N ARG A 6 0.66 -1.40 16.43
CA ARG A 6 0.18 -2.29 15.36
C ARG A 6 1.04 -2.16 14.10
N LEU A 7 1.45 -0.96 13.71
CA LEU A 7 2.40 -0.77 12.61
C LEU A 7 3.74 -1.45 12.92
N ALA A 8 4.28 -1.30 14.13
CA ALA A 8 5.52 -1.97 14.52
C ALA A 8 5.39 -3.51 14.44
N LYS A 9 4.23 -4.07 14.84
CA LYS A 9 3.93 -5.50 14.66
C LYS A 9 3.93 -5.90 13.19
N LEU A 10 3.38 -5.08 12.29
CA LEU A 10 3.40 -5.35 10.84
C LEU A 10 4.81 -5.25 10.24
N TYR A 11 5.66 -4.36 10.74
CA TYR A 11 7.06 -4.28 10.33
C TYR A 11 7.82 -5.59 10.61
N LEU A 12 7.54 -6.23 11.75
CA LEU A 12 8.10 -7.53 12.12
C LEU A 12 7.42 -8.69 11.37
N LYS A 13 6.09 -8.63 11.27
CA LYS A 13 5.26 -9.68 10.67
C LYS A 13 4.12 -9.04 9.87
N PRO A 14 4.30 -8.85 8.56
CA PRO A 14 3.24 -8.35 7.69
C PRO A 14 2.00 -9.24 7.76
N ILE A 15 0.83 -8.67 7.48
CA ILE A 15 -0.30 -9.50 7.06
C ILE A 15 0.06 -10.06 5.69
N TYR A 16 -0.01 -11.38 5.52
CA TYR A 16 0.21 -12.01 4.23
C TYR A 16 -1.10 -12.13 3.46
N GLY A 17 -1.04 -11.94 2.15
CA GLY A 17 -2.21 -12.04 1.30
C GLY A 17 -1.87 -12.17 -0.18
N LYS A 18 -2.86 -11.97 -1.04
CA LYS A 18 -2.72 -12.10 -2.50
C LYS A 18 -2.52 -10.76 -3.20
N PHE A 19 -2.30 -9.68 -2.44
CA PHE A 19 -2.27 -8.30 -2.93
C PHE A 19 -3.55 -7.94 -3.69
N ASP A 20 -4.69 -8.30 -3.11
CA ASP A 20 -6.05 -7.99 -3.57
C ASP A 20 -6.79 -7.12 -2.55
N LEU A 21 -8.06 -6.80 -2.83
CA LEU A 21 -8.87 -5.97 -1.94
C LEU A 21 -9.02 -6.60 -0.55
N LYS A 22 -9.16 -7.93 -0.47
CA LYS A 22 -9.26 -8.64 0.80
C LYS A 22 -7.98 -8.48 1.63
N HIS A 23 -6.81 -8.53 0.98
CA HIS A 23 -5.55 -8.26 1.65
C HIS A 23 -5.48 -6.83 2.20
N LEU A 24 -5.89 -5.83 1.40
CA LEU A 24 -5.94 -4.44 1.84
C LEU A 24 -6.91 -4.24 3.02
N GLN A 25 -8.08 -4.87 2.98
CA GLN A 25 -9.06 -4.87 4.08
C GLN A 25 -8.51 -5.55 5.34
N ALA A 26 -7.74 -6.64 5.19
CA ALA A 26 -7.13 -7.33 6.32
C ALA A 26 -6.07 -6.47 7.02
N ILE A 27 -5.22 -5.77 6.25
CA ILE A 27 -4.27 -4.78 6.80
C ILE A 27 -5.04 -3.68 7.55
N HIS A 28 -6.09 -3.12 6.93
CA HIS A 28 -6.89 -2.09 7.58
C HIS A 28 -7.55 -2.59 8.87
N LYS A 29 -8.14 -3.79 8.84
CA LYS A 29 -8.76 -4.41 10.01
C LYS A 29 -7.76 -4.56 11.15
N PHE A 30 -6.57 -5.09 10.85
CA PHE A 30 -5.50 -5.25 11.82
C PHE A 30 -5.04 -3.92 12.41
N LEU A 31 -4.89 -2.88 11.58
CA LEU A 31 -4.44 -1.57 12.06
C LEU A 31 -5.48 -0.85 12.94
N PHE A 32 -6.77 -1.04 12.67
CA PHE A 32 -7.81 -0.15 13.19
C PHE A 32 -8.91 -0.78 14.03
N SER A 33 -8.93 -2.11 14.23
CA SER A 33 -9.99 -2.77 15.02
C SER A 33 -10.18 -2.26 16.46
N ASP A 34 -9.16 -1.68 17.10
CA ASP A 34 -9.29 -1.09 18.45
C ASP A 34 -9.80 0.35 18.43
N ILE A 35 -9.96 0.95 17.24
CA ILE A 35 -10.24 2.38 17.06
C ILE A 35 -11.56 2.58 16.32
N TYR A 36 -11.81 1.76 15.30
CA TYR A 36 -12.97 1.90 14.43
C TYR A 36 -13.79 0.62 14.37
N PRO A 37 -15.12 0.67 14.64
CA PRO A 37 -16.00 -0.48 14.46
C PRO A 37 -16.13 -0.91 12.99
N PHE A 38 -15.77 -0.04 12.06
CA PHE A 38 -15.72 -0.31 10.62
C PHE A 38 -14.36 -0.82 10.13
N ALA A 39 -13.44 -1.19 11.01
CA ALA A 39 -12.11 -1.64 10.59
C ALA A 39 -12.17 -2.82 9.61
N GLY A 40 -11.70 -2.59 8.38
CA GLY A 40 -11.68 -3.56 7.29
C GLY A 40 -12.92 -3.54 6.40
N LYS A 41 -13.92 -2.70 6.72
CA LYS A 41 -15.12 -2.52 5.90
C LYS A 41 -14.90 -1.42 4.86
N ILE A 42 -15.36 -1.69 3.64
CA ILE A 42 -15.43 -0.68 2.58
C ILE A 42 -16.46 0.38 3.00
N ARG A 43 -16.23 1.64 2.61
CA ARG A 43 -17.19 2.72 2.86
C ARG A 43 -18.37 2.66 1.90
N ASP A 44 -19.54 3.03 2.39
CA ASP A 44 -20.76 3.19 1.59
C ASP A 44 -21.02 4.66 1.21
N GLU A 45 -20.24 5.59 1.76
CA GLU A 45 -20.39 7.03 1.57
C GLU A 45 -19.43 7.57 0.51
N ASN A 46 -19.90 8.49 -0.33
CA ASN A 46 -19.02 9.30 -1.16
C ASN A 46 -18.28 10.33 -0.29
N ILE A 47 -16.96 10.42 -0.46
CA ILE A 47 -16.11 11.29 0.32
C ILE A 47 -15.25 12.16 -0.59
N ALA A 48 -14.93 13.35 -0.09
CA ALA A 48 -14.02 14.27 -0.72
C ALA A 48 -13.06 14.85 0.32
N LYS A 49 -11.86 15.25 -0.11
CA LYS A 49 -10.88 15.92 0.74
C LYS A 49 -10.10 16.94 -0.06
N GLY A 50 -9.98 18.17 0.46
CA GLY A 50 -9.22 19.23 -0.18
C GLY A 50 -9.72 19.57 -1.59
N GLY A 51 -11.03 19.48 -1.84
CA GLY A 51 -11.64 19.72 -3.16
C GLY A 51 -11.56 18.55 -4.14
N PHE A 52 -10.90 17.43 -3.77
CA PHE A 52 -10.87 16.23 -4.59
C PHE A 52 -11.90 15.19 -4.11
N SER A 53 -12.74 14.72 -5.03
CA SER A 53 -13.68 13.62 -4.79
C SER A 53 -13.01 12.29 -5.10
N PHE A 54 -13.02 11.37 -4.13
CA PHE A 54 -12.52 10.01 -4.32
C PHE A 54 -13.52 9.16 -5.11
N ALA A 55 -13.15 7.92 -5.43
CA ALA A 55 -14.02 7.00 -6.16
C ALA A 55 -15.42 6.92 -5.54
N ASN A 56 -16.46 6.84 -6.39
CA ASN A 56 -17.82 6.68 -5.91
C ASN A 56 -17.94 5.34 -5.17
N ALA A 57 -18.54 5.36 -3.98
CA ALA A 57 -18.61 4.20 -3.07
C ALA A 57 -19.16 2.95 -3.76
N GLN A 58 -20.17 3.11 -4.60
CA GLN A 58 -20.83 1.99 -5.30
C GLN A 58 -19.89 1.23 -6.27
N PHE A 59 -18.81 1.86 -6.73
CA PHE A 59 -17.88 1.28 -7.70
C PHE A 59 -16.55 0.82 -7.09
N ILE A 60 -16.34 1.01 -5.78
CA ILE A 60 -15.07 0.68 -5.13
C ILE A 60 -14.67 -0.78 -5.36
N GLU A 61 -15.58 -1.72 -5.14
CA GLU A 61 -15.26 -3.14 -5.26
C GLU A 61 -14.91 -3.53 -6.71
N GLU A 62 -15.65 -3.00 -7.68
CA GLU A 62 -15.40 -3.24 -9.11
C GLU A 62 -14.06 -2.64 -9.56
N SER A 63 -13.83 -1.37 -9.24
CA SER A 63 -12.57 -0.68 -9.56
C SER A 63 -11.36 -1.36 -8.89
N ALA A 64 -11.50 -1.76 -7.62
CA ALA A 64 -10.47 -2.50 -6.90
C ALA A 64 -10.18 -3.85 -7.57
N LYS A 65 -11.21 -4.58 -7.99
CA LYS A 65 -11.06 -5.87 -8.68
C LYS A 65 -10.25 -5.71 -9.96
N GLN A 66 -10.52 -4.66 -10.75
CA GLN A 66 -9.77 -4.38 -11.97
C GLN A 66 -8.32 -3.99 -11.67
N LEU A 67 -8.10 -3.07 -10.72
CA LEU A 67 -6.77 -2.62 -10.30
C LEU A 67 -5.89 -3.77 -9.82
N PHE A 68 -6.40 -4.62 -8.93
CA PHE A 68 -5.62 -5.74 -8.40
C PHE A 68 -5.46 -6.89 -9.41
N LYS A 69 -6.34 -7.00 -10.40
CA LYS A 69 -6.14 -7.90 -11.54
C LYS A 69 -4.96 -7.45 -12.40
N GLU A 70 -4.81 -6.14 -12.63
CA GLU A 70 -3.64 -5.58 -13.31
C GLU A 70 -2.35 -5.93 -12.56
N LEU A 71 -2.33 -5.71 -11.23
CA LEU A 71 -1.18 -6.05 -10.38
C LEU A 71 -0.83 -7.54 -10.46
N ALA A 72 -1.84 -8.41 -10.47
CA ALA A 72 -1.65 -9.84 -10.62
C ALA A 72 -1.10 -10.22 -12.01
N ASN A 73 -1.57 -9.56 -13.08
CA ASN A 73 -1.06 -9.78 -14.45
C ASN A 73 0.41 -9.35 -14.58
N GLU A 74 0.83 -8.32 -13.82
CA GLU A 74 2.23 -7.94 -13.66
C GLU A 74 3.02 -8.84 -12.69
N LYS A 75 2.46 -10.00 -12.31
CA LYS A 75 3.09 -10.97 -11.40
C LYS A 75 3.49 -10.34 -10.06
N HIS A 76 2.70 -9.37 -9.60
CA HIS A 76 2.96 -8.58 -8.40
C HIS A 76 4.35 -7.94 -8.41
N LEU A 77 4.72 -7.34 -9.54
CA LEU A 77 5.98 -6.62 -9.79
C LEU A 77 7.24 -7.50 -9.66
N LYS A 78 7.09 -8.81 -9.80
CA LYS A 78 8.21 -9.75 -9.62
C LYS A 78 9.26 -9.57 -10.72
N GLY A 79 10.52 -9.43 -10.31
CA GLY A 79 11.67 -9.36 -11.20
C GLY A 79 11.86 -8.00 -11.88
N TYR A 80 11.14 -6.97 -11.45
CA TYR A 80 11.43 -5.60 -11.87
C TYR A 80 12.69 -5.10 -11.17
N ASP A 81 13.48 -4.31 -11.89
CA ASP A 81 14.59 -3.55 -11.33
C ASP A 81 14.07 -2.38 -10.47
N PHE A 82 14.99 -1.67 -9.82
CA PHE A 82 14.65 -0.61 -8.89
C PHE A 82 13.84 0.52 -9.52
N GLU A 83 14.19 0.90 -10.74
CA GLU A 83 13.55 1.99 -11.47
C GLU A 83 12.10 1.62 -11.80
N LYS A 84 11.91 0.47 -12.44
CA LYS A 84 10.59 -0.01 -12.85
C LYS A 84 9.73 -0.40 -11.65
N PHE A 85 10.31 -0.99 -10.61
CA PHE A 85 9.59 -1.28 -9.37
C PHE A 85 9.07 0.01 -8.73
N SER A 86 9.93 1.03 -8.61
CA SER A 86 9.54 2.31 -7.99
C SER A 86 8.41 3.00 -8.77
N GLU A 87 8.49 2.99 -10.10
CA GLU A 87 7.45 3.56 -10.97
C GLU A 87 6.11 2.84 -10.79
N ARG A 88 6.10 1.51 -10.93
CA ARG A 88 4.85 0.72 -10.84
C ARG A 88 4.29 0.69 -9.43
N ALA A 89 5.13 0.62 -8.40
CA ALA A 89 4.67 0.71 -7.02
C ALA A 89 4.03 2.07 -6.72
N ALA A 90 4.56 3.16 -7.29
CA ALA A 90 3.94 4.50 -7.16
C ALA A 90 2.59 4.55 -7.88
N TYR A 91 2.45 3.85 -9.01
CA TYR A 91 1.17 3.74 -9.72
C TYR A 91 0.11 3.08 -8.86
N TYR A 92 0.38 1.89 -8.32
CA TYR A 92 -0.58 1.22 -7.44
C TYR A 92 -0.86 2.02 -6.17
N LEU A 93 0.13 2.75 -5.63
CA LEU A 93 -0.10 3.65 -4.49
C LEU A 93 -1.06 4.80 -4.83
N ALA A 94 -0.89 5.43 -6.00
CA ALA A 94 -1.74 6.51 -6.48
C ALA A 94 -3.17 6.03 -6.76
N GLU A 95 -3.32 4.89 -7.44
CA GLU A 95 -4.63 4.31 -7.76
C GLU A 95 -5.39 3.89 -6.49
N ILE A 96 -4.71 3.26 -5.52
CA ILE A 96 -5.33 2.93 -4.22
C ILE A 96 -5.72 4.22 -3.47
N ASN A 97 -4.93 5.29 -3.59
CA ASN A 97 -5.22 6.57 -2.96
C ASN A 97 -6.48 7.24 -3.54
N VAL A 98 -6.68 7.14 -4.87
CA VAL A 98 -7.89 7.61 -5.56
C VAL A 98 -9.11 6.73 -5.22
N LEU A 99 -8.92 5.42 -5.16
CA LEU A 99 -9.95 4.46 -4.75
C LEU A 99 -10.48 4.77 -3.34
N HIS A 100 -9.56 5.07 -2.42
CA HIS A 100 -9.82 5.48 -1.03
C HIS A 100 -10.89 4.61 -0.33
N PRO A 101 -10.69 3.29 -0.22
CA PRO A 101 -11.77 2.34 0.05
C PRO A 101 -12.37 2.40 1.46
N PHE A 102 -11.68 3.01 2.43
CA PHE A 102 -12.11 3.04 3.83
C PHE A 102 -12.60 4.43 4.24
N ARG A 103 -13.42 4.50 5.30
CA ARG A 103 -13.90 5.78 5.84
C ARG A 103 -12.79 6.64 6.45
N GLU A 104 -11.81 6.00 7.07
CA GLU A 104 -10.63 6.60 7.68
C GLU A 104 -9.45 5.63 7.58
N GLY A 105 -8.21 6.11 7.74
CA GLY A 105 -7.04 5.20 7.83
C GLY A 105 -6.44 4.70 6.50
N ASN A 106 -6.94 5.19 5.36
CA ASN A 106 -6.44 4.82 4.01
C ASN A 106 -4.93 4.99 3.87
N GLY A 107 -4.40 6.17 4.20
CA GLY A 107 -2.97 6.48 4.02
C GLY A 107 -2.02 5.51 4.75
N ARG A 108 -2.37 5.05 5.96
CA ARG A 108 -1.55 4.07 6.70
C ARG A 108 -1.66 2.67 6.08
N THR A 109 -2.87 2.30 5.66
CA THR A 109 -3.14 1.00 5.04
C THR A 109 -2.45 0.85 3.69
N GLN A 110 -2.57 1.84 2.79
CA GLN A 110 -1.95 1.78 1.46
C GLN A 110 -0.42 1.76 1.54
N ARG A 111 0.17 2.53 2.46
CA ARG A 111 1.63 2.54 2.65
C ARG A 111 2.16 1.21 3.15
N GLU A 112 1.43 0.55 4.04
CA GLU A 112 1.76 -0.78 4.52
C GLU A 112 1.60 -1.84 3.42
N PHE A 113 0.54 -1.74 2.62
CA PHE A 113 0.34 -2.62 1.46
C PHE A 113 1.51 -2.53 0.47
N ILE A 114 1.95 -1.30 0.13
CA ILE A 114 3.09 -1.07 -0.76
C ILE A 114 4.41 -1.50 -0.11
N ARG A 115 4.59 -1.29 1.20
CA ARG A 115 5.77 -1.79 1.92
C ARG A 115 5.83 -3.32 1.88
N SER A 116 4.72 -4.02 2.09
CA SER A 116 4.66 -5.48 1.98
C SER A 116 4.91 -5.96 0.55
N LEU A 117 4.48 -5.22 -0.47
CA LEU A 117 4.74 -5.53 -1.87
C LEU A 117 6.23 -5.35 -2.22
N ALA A 118 6.87 -4.31 -1.69
CA ALA A 118 8.31 -4.11 -1.78
C ALA A 118 9.07 -5.26 -1.12
N LEU A 119 8.69 -5.62 0.11
CA LEU A 119 9.33 -6.69 0.87
C LEU A 119 9.28 -8.04 0.13
N LYS A 120 8.12 -8.39 -0.45
CA LYS A 120 7.96 -9.58 -1.30
C LYS A 120 8.97 -9.62 -2.45
N ASN A 121 9.28 -8.47 -3.03
CA ASN A 121 10.16 -8.35 -4.19
C ASN A 121 11.61 -8.00 -3.81
N GLY A 122 11.96 -8.09 -2.53
CA GLY A 122 13.32 -7.87 -2.04
C GLY A 122 13.72 -6.40 -1.88
N TYR A 123 12.76 -5.48 -1.86
CA TYR A 123 13.00 -4.07 -1.58
C TYR A 123 12.59 -3.73 -0.15
N SER A 124 13.52 -3.16 0.62
CA SER A 124 13.24 -2.57 1.93
C SER A 124 12.73 -1.15 1.73
N LEU A 125 11.48 -0.90 2.13
CA LEU A 125 10.84 0.40 2.00
C LEU A 125 10.61 1.00 3.39
N GLU A 126 11.26 2.13 3.65
CA GLU A 126 11.25 2.81 4.94
C GLU A 126 10.62 4.19 4.85
N TRP A 127 9.33 4.28 5.18
CA TRP A 127 8.58 5.53 5.19
C TRP A 127 9.11 6.56 6.19
N SER A 128 9.82 6.15 7.22
CA SER A 128 10.47 7.04 8.21
C SER A 128 11.56 7.92 7.60
N ARG A 129 12.05 7.58 6.39
CA ARG A 129 13.07 8.37 5.66
C ARG A 129 12.48 9.55 4.90
N ILE A 130 11.15 9.65 4.82
CA ILE A 130 10.46 10.64 4.00
C ILE A 130 9.77 11.64 4.92
N ASP A 131 9.94 12.91 4.60
CA ASP A 131 9.18 13.96 5.27
C ASP A 131 7.68 13.78 5.04
N ARG A 132 6.89 14.05 6.08
CA ARG A 132 5.44 13.83 6.03
C ARG A 132 4.75 14.76 5.03
N GLU A 133 5.20 16.01 4.94
CA GLU A 133 4.62 17.00 4.02
C GLU A 133 5.06 16.71 2.59
N GLU A 134 6.31 16.28 2.38
CA GLU A 134 6.77 15.79 1.06
C GLU A 134 5.88 14.63 0.56
N LEU A 135 5.66 13.62 1.40
CA LEU A 135 4.84 12.47 1.05
C LEU A 135 3.38 12.86 0.78
N LEU A 136 2.82 13.75 1.60
CA LEU A 136 1.46 14.27 1.40
C LEU A 136 1.34 15.03 0.08
N SER A 137 2.25 15.96 -0.17
CA SER A 137 2.31 16.76 -1.40
C SER A 137 2.43 15.87 -2.63
N ALA A 138 3.33 14.88 -2.61
CA ALA A 138 3.48 13.91 -3.69
C ALA A 138 2.22 13.07 -3.91
N SER A 139 1.54 12.65 -2.84
CA SER A 139 0.30 11.86 -2.93
C SER A 139 -0.89 12.67 -3.47
N ILE A 140 -0.90 13.99 -3.25
CA ILE A 140 -1.91 14.89 -3.85
C ILE A 140 -1.60 15.10 -5.33
N ARG A 141 -0.33 15.38 -5.67
CA ARG A 141 0.09 15.59 -7.07
C ARG A 141 -0.07 14.35 -7.94
N SER A 142 0.05 13.15 -7.36
CA SER A 142 -0.07 11.88 -8.10
C SER A 142 -1.41 11.65 -8.79
N ILE A 143 -2.43 12.47 -8.50
CA ILE A 143 -3.71 12.47 -9.21
C ILE A 143 -3.51 12.91 -10.68
N THR A 144 -2.58 13.83 -10.94
CA THR A 144 -2.31 14.39 -12.28
C THR A 144 -0.93 14.06 -12.80
N ASP A 145 0.06 13.98 -11.90
CA ASP A 145 1.45 13.65 -12.23
C ASP A 145 2.03 12.76 -11.14
N ILE A 146 2.34 11.52 -11.52
CA ILE A 146 2.85 10.49 -10.64
C ILE A 146 4.33 10.68 -10.28
N GLN A 147 5.08 11.45 -11.06
CA GLN A 147 6.54 11.53 -10.94
C GLN A 147 7.05 11.97 -9.56
N PRO A 148 6.40 12.92 -8.85
CA PRO A 148 6.77 13.24 -7.46
C PRO A 148 6.65 12.03 -6.52
N LEU A 149 5.64 11.19 -6.71
CA LEU A 149 5.43 9.99 -5.89
C LEU A 149 6.45 8.91 -6.22
N VAL A 150 6.83 8.76 -7.50
CA VAL A 150 7.95 7.90 -7.91
C VAL A 150 9.24 8.32 -7.20
N ASN A 151 9.53 9.63 -7.18
CA ASN A 151 10.73 10.16 -6.52
C ASN A 151 10.71 9.89 -5.01
N VAL A 152 9.55 10.03 -4.36
CA VAL A 152 9.36 9.66 -2.95
C VAL A 152 9.65 8.17 -2.72
N LEU A 153 9.12 7.28 -3.56
CA LEU A 153 9.41 5.84 -3.41
C LEU A 153 10.89 5.53 -3.61
N LYS A 154 11.54 6.15 -4.59
CA LYS A 154 12.98 5.99 -4.81
C LYS A 154 13.83 6.43 -3.63
N LYS A 155 13.38 7.44 -2.86
CA LYS A 155 14.03 7.89 -1.62
C LYS A 155 13.75 6.96 -0.44
N ALA A 156 12.55 6.38 -0.39
CA ALA A 156 12.08 5.53 0.69
C ALA A 156 12.66 4.12 0.62
N ILE A 157 12.93 3.62 -0.59
CA ILE A 157 13.55 2.32 -0.81
C ILE A 157 15.04 2.41 -0.48
N VAL A 158 15.48 1.54 0.42
CA VAL A 158 16.84 1.56 0.98
C VAL A 158 17.86 0.95 0.03
N ASN A 159 17.52 -0.18 -0.58
CA ASN A 159 18.40 -0.97 -1.45
C ASN A 159 18.04 -0.79 -2.93
N ARG A 160 19.05 -0.63 -3.78
CA ARG A 160 18.89 -0.46 -5.24
C ARG A 160 18.82 -1.77 -6.01
N GLU A 161 19.14 -2.89 -5.36
CA GLU A 161 19.05 -4.22 -5.93
C GLU A 161 18.19 -5.13 -5.05
N PRO A 162 17.33 -6.00 -5.61
CA PRO A 162 16.51 -6.92 -4.84
C PRO A 162 17.33 -7.82 -3.90
N ASP A 163 17.04 -7.75 -2.60
CA ASP A 163 17.66 -8.61 -1.59
C ASP A 163 16.99 -9.98 -1.55
N ARG A 164 17.77 -11.02 -1.88
CA ARG A 164 17.31 -12.43 -1.87
C ARG A 164 16.98 -12.94 -0.47
N GLN A 165 17.63 -12.42 0.57
CA GLN A 165 17.33 -12.80 1.95
C GLN A 165 15.95 -12.27 2.36
N LEU A 166 15.64 -11.01 2.03
CA LEU A 166 14.31 -10.43 2.27
C LEU A 166 13.20 -11.25 1.60
N MET A 167 13.40 -11.63 0.33
CA MET A 167 12.43 -12.48 -0.39
C MET A 167 12.23 -13.84 0.27
N ARG A 168 13.32 -14.51 0.71
CA ARG A 168 13.24 -15.81 1.40
C ARG A 168 12.52 -15.68 2.74
N LEU A 169 12.84 -14.67 3.52
CA LEU A 169 12.18 -14.42 4.81
C LEU A 169 10.68 -14.18 4.62
N PHE A 170 10.30 -13.40 3.60
CA PHE A 170 8.91 -13.16 3.26
C PHE A 170 8.17 -14.47 2.90
N GLU A 171 8.73 -15.30 2.02
CA GLU A 171 8.08 -16.56 1.60
C GLU A 171 8.04 -17.60 2.73
N ASN A 172 9.09 -17.72 3.54
CA ASN A 172 9.12 -18.65 4.67
C ASN A 172 8.07 -18.29 5.72
N ALA A 173 7.99 -17.02 6.10
CA ALA A 173 7.02 -16.56 7.07
C ALA A 173 5.57 -16.70 6.56
N ARG A 174 5.35 -16.52 5.25
CA ARG A 174 4.07 -16.79 4.60
C ARG A 174 3.69 -18.28 4.60
N GLY A 175 4.68 -19.17 4.42
CA GLY A 175 4.47 -20.61 4.39
C GLY A 175 4.03 -21.21 5.74
N ILE A 176 4.36 -20.54 6.84
CA ILE A 176 3.97 -20.93 8.21
C ILE A 176 2.49 -20.61 8.50
N GLU A 177 1.85 -19.74 7.72
CA GLU A 177 0.44 -19.33 7.92
C GLU A 177 -0.58 -20.12 7.09
N ARG A 178 -0.15 -21.14 6.33
CA ARG A 178 -1.04 -22.07 5.61
C ARG A 178 -1.29 -23.32 6.41
#